data_AF-E9FS62-F1
#
_entry.id   AF-E9FS62-F1
#
_cell.length_a   1.000
_cell.length_b   1.000
_cell.length_c   1.000
_cell.angle_alpha   90.00
_cell.angle_beta   90.00
_cell.angle_gamma   90.00
#
_symmetry.space_group_name_H-M   'P 1'
#
loop_
_entity.id
_entity.type
_entity.pdbx_description
1 polymer ?
#
loop_
_entity_poly.entity_id
_entity_poly.type
_entity_poly.pdbx_seq_one_letter_code
_entity_poly.pdbx_strand_id
1 'polypeptide(L)'
;MVVGRSGLGKSTLINTLFRSSVLPRTCSVSGSEPAKTAEIRTTQTAIHENGIRLDLTVTDTPGYGDRIDNTNCWEPALEYINEQYEKYLIEEQGAERTRWIHDTRVHCCLYFIPPTGHGLRPLDLEVLQRLHNVVNIIPVIAKADTLTLDERQEFKKNIQQDLARHRIGVYPLAKYDHPDDYGVNESYRKMVPFAVVGSEQIHNVSGRMVLGRQNGWGLVQVEDPSHCEFHHLRNLLIRNRMQDLIELTSAIHYEAFRRRRLMETNGMIDMCSLNESHI
;
A
#
# COMPACT_ATOMS: atom_id res chain seq x y z
N MET A 1 3.17 -2.79 3.69
CA MET A 1 2.06 -2.48 4.63
C MET A 1 0.77 -2.27 3.85
N VAL A 2 -0.38 -2.72 4.35
CA VAL A 2 -1.70 -2.42 3.77
C VAL A 2 -2.48 -1.49 4.70
N VAL A 3 -3.11 -0.46 4.14
CA VAL A 3 -3.86 0.56 4.87
C VAL A 3 -5.18 0.81 4.16
N GLY A 4 -6.28 0.93 4.89
CA GLY A 4 -7.58 1.19 4.30
C GLY A 4 -8.74 0.93 5.25
N ARG A 5 -9.92 1.40 4.86
CA ARG A 5 -11.17 1.16 5.61
C ARG A 5 -11.37 -0.33 5.90
N SER A 6 -12.05 -0.63 7.01
CA SER A 6 -12.54 -1.98 7.30
C SER A 6 -13.43 -2.51 6.16
N GLY A 7 -13.40 -3.82 5.91
CA GLY A 7 -14.27 -4.46 4.91
C GLY A 7 -13.90 -4.26 3.44
N LEU A 8 -12.74 -3.66 3.12
CA LEU A 8 -12.26 -3.48 1.73
C LEU A 8 -11.53 -4.70 1.13
N GLY A 9 -11.37 -5.79 1.89
CA GLY A 9 -10.70 -7.01 1.39
C GLY A 9 -9.17 -6.93 1.40
N LYS A 10 -8.59 -6.18 2.35
CA LYS A 10 -7.13 -6.03 2.51
C LYS A 10 -6.43 -7.38 2.66
N SER A 11 -6.89 -8.17 3.63
CA SER A 11 -6.33 -9.50 3.94
C SER A 11 -6.53 -10.48 2.78
N THR A 12 -7.69 -10.42 2.10
CA THR A 12 -7.96 -11.21 0.90
C THR A 12 -6.99 -10.87 -0.23
N LEU A 13 -6.75 -9.58 -0.50
CA LEU A 13 -5.81 -9.18 -1.56
C LEU A 13 -4.38 -9.64 -1.27
N ILE A 14 -3.94 -9.60 0.00
CA ILE A 14 -2.65 -10.13 0.44
C ILE A 14 -2.55 -11.63 0.12
N ASN A 15 -3.57 -12.41 0.49
CA ASN A 15 -3.59 -13.85 0.21
C ASN A 15 -3.60 -14.13 -1.31
N THR A 16 -4.33 -13.32 -2.09
CA THR A 16 -4.31 -13.40 -3.56
C THR A 16 -2.92 -13.08 -4.14
N LEU A 17 -2.25 -12.05 -3.62
CA LEU A 17 -0.95 -11.58 -4.12
C LEU A 17 0.13 -12.66 -4.00
N PHE A 18 0.12 -13.44 -2.92
CA PHE A 18 1.13 -14.46 -2.66
C PHE A 18 0.71 -15.87 -3.06
N ARG A 19 -0.52 -16.05 -3.57
CA ARG A 19 -1.09 -17.37 -3.93
C ARG A 19 -0.91 -18.42 -2.82
N SER A 20 -0.80 -17.94 -1.58
CA SER A 20 -0.50 -18.69 -0.37
C SER A 20 -1.36 -18.10 0.74
N SER A 21 -1.89 -18.94 1.62
CA SER A 21 -2.65 -18.50 2.79
C SER A 21 -1.68 -17.93 3.83
N VAL A 22 -1.08 -16.79 3.52
CA VAL A 22 -0.12 -16.08 4.36
C VAL A 22 -0.81 -15.57 5.62
N LEU A 23 -2.02 -15.04 5.49
CA LEU A 23 -2.83 -14.60 6.62
C LEU A 23 -3.80 -15.71 7.05
N PRO A 24 -3.92 -15.99 8.36
CA PRO A 24 -4.87 -16.96 8.86
C PRO A 24 -6.29 -16.54 8.47
N ARG A 25 -7.07 -17.51 7.98
CA ARG A 25 -8.48 -17.33 7.67
C ARG A 25 -9.19 -16.81 8.91
N THR A 26 -9.65 -15.58 8.86
CA THR A 26 -10.78 -15.16 9.66
C THR A 26 -12.04 -15.73 8.99
N CYS A 27 -12.15 -17.06 8.92
CA CYS A 27 -13.39 -17.72 8.53
C CYS A 27 -13.69 -18.70 9.64
N SER A 28 -14.58 -18.32 10.56
CA SER A 28 -15.30 -19.32 11.32
C SER A 28 -16.08 -20.17 10.32
N VAL A 29 -15.92 -21.49 10.44
CA VAL A 29 -16.79 -22.46 9.79
C VAL A 29 -18.24 -22.02 10.08
N SER A 30 -19.02 -21.80 9.02
CA SER A 30 -20.34 -21.13 8.98
C SER A 30 -20.33 -19.60 8.88
N GLY A 31 -20.55 -19.09 7.65
CA GLY A 31 -21.31 -17.87 7.31
C GLY A 31 -20.99 -16.51 7.97
N SER A 32 -20.03 -16.43 8.88
CA SER A 32 -19.70 -15.22 9.64
C SER A 32 -18.58 -14.46 8.94
N GLU A 33 -18.77 -13.14 8.85
CA GLU A 33 -17.81 -12.20 8.27
C GLU A 33 -16.40 -12.38 8.87
N PRO A 34 -15.35 -12.06 8.10
CA PRO A 34 -14.00 -12.06 8.62
C PRO A 34 -13.86 -11.16 9.84
N ALA A 35 -13.42 -11.75 10.95
CA ALA A 35 -13.12 -11.04 12.19
C ALA A 35 -12.24 -9.82 11.89
N LYS A 36 -12.72 -8.64 12.32
CA LYS A 36 -12.04 -7.36 12.07
C LYS A 36 -10.64 -7.38 12.67
N THR A 37 -9.62 -7.03 11.90
CA THR A 37 -8.26 -6.85 12.39
C THR A 37 -8.27 -5.70 13.41
N ALA A 38 -8.10 -6.02 14.70
CA ALA A 38 -8.14 -5.04 15.80
C ALA A 38 -6.76 -4.42 16.09
N GLU A 39 -5.67 -5.12 15.76
CA GLU A 39 -4.29 -4.74 16.04
C GLU A 39 -3.42 -4.90 14.80
N ILE A 40 -2.31 -4.15 14.73
CA ILE A 40 -1.34 -4.25 13.64
C ILE A 40 -0.68 -5.63 13.70
N ARG A 41 -0.84 -6.43 12.63
CA ARG A 41 -0.27 -7.78 12.55
C ARG A 41 0.79 -7.83 11.46
N THR A 42 1.98 -8.31 11.83
CA THR A 42 3.08 -8.49 10.90
C THR A 42 3.25 -9.97 10.61
N THR A 43 3.27 -10.36 9.34
CA THR A 43 3.48 -11.74 8.90
C THR A 43 4.66 -11.79 7.95
N GLN A 44 5.61 -12.68 8.21
CA GLN A 44 6.80 -12.88 7.38
C GLN A 44 6.63 -14.13 6.55
N THR A 45 6.87 -14.05 5.25
CA THR A 45 6.83 -15.19 4.33
C THR A 45 7.96 -15.16 3.33
N ALA A 46 8.63 -16.30 3.20
CA ALA A 46 9.59 -16.53 2.13
C ALA A 46 8.85 -16.96 0.86
N ILE A 47 9.02 -16.20 -0.21
CA ILE A 47 8.45 -16.46 -1.53
C ILE A 47 9.60 -16.79 -2.47
N HIS A 48 9.38 -17.69 -3.42
CA HIS A 48 10.35 -18.00 -4.47
C HIS A 48 9.80 -17.49 -5.82
N GLU A 49 10.41 -16.45 -6.38
CA GLU A 49 10.13 -16.00 -7.75
C GLU A 49 11.41 -15.99 -8.58
N ASN A 50 11.35 -16.51 -9.82
CA ASN A 50 12.47 -16.57 -10.77
C ASN A 50 13.76 -17.22 -10.22
N GLY A 51 13.63 -18.17 -9.27
CA GLY A 51 14.76 -18.84 -8.62
C GLY A 51 15.41 -18.04 -7.49
N ILE A 52 14.92 -16.84 -7.18
CA ILE A 52 15.37 -16.01 -6.06
C ILE A 52 14.39 -16.18 -4.90
N ARG A 53 14.93 -16.39 -3.70
CA ARG A 53 14.16 -16.39 -2.46
C ARG A 53 14.02 -14.94 -1.97
N LEU A 54 12.78 -14.49 -1.82
CA LEU A 54 12.40 -13.18 -1.32
C LEU A 54 11.75 -13.36 0.05
N ASP A 55 12.36 -12.82 1.09
CA ASP A 55 11.75 -12.80 2.43
C ASP A 55 10.88 -11.54 2.54
N LEU A 56 9.56 -11.73 2.43
CA LEU A 56 8.61 -10.63 2.43
C LEU A 56 7.95 -10.48 3.80
N THR A 57 7.88 -9.24 4.27
CA THR A 57 7.13 -8.88 5.48
C THR A 57 5.87 -8.11 5.12
N VAL A 58 4.71 -8.65 5.50
CA VAL A 58 3.41 -8.03 5.26
C VAL A 58 2.82 -7.57 6.59
N THR A 59 2.67 -6.25 6.73
CA THR A 59 1.99 -5.63 7.86
C THR A 59 0.55 -5.31 7.49
N ASP A 60 -0.41 -5.97 8.14
CA ASP A 60 -1.84 -5.65 8.10
C ASP A 60 -2.18 -4.65 9.20
N THR A 61 -2.88 -3.58 8.83
CA THR A 61 -3.30 -2.53 9.77
C THR A 61 -4.80 -2.61 10.03
N PRO A 62 -5.25 -2.28 11.25
CA PRO A 62 -6.67 -2.24 11.56
C PRO A 62 -7.39 -1.26 10.63
N GLY A 63 -8.60 -1.62 10.22
CA GLY A 63 -9.40 -0.75 9.38
C GLY A 63 -9.86 0.50 10.14
N TYR A 64 -9.63 1.69 9.59
CA TYR A 64 -10.23 2.93 10.10
C TYR A 64 -11.61 3.19 9.46
N GLY A 65 -12.35 4.18 9.96
CA GLY A 65 -13.64 4.60 9.37
C GLY A 65 -14.86 3.78 9.82
N ASP A 66 -14.74 3.05 10.94
CA ASP A 66 -15.82 2.29 11.59
C ASP A 66 -16.37 3.01 12.84
N ARG A 67 -15.60 3.95 13.40
CA ARG A 67 -15.99 4.71 14.60
C ARG A 67 -16.84 5.93 14.23
N ILE A 68 -17.60 6.46 15.17
CA ILE A 68 -18.33 7.73 15.01
C ILE A 68 -17.32 8.86 14.85
N ASP A 69 -16.34 8.90 15.74
CA ASP A 69 -15.19 9.79 15.63
C ASP A 69 -13.98 9.04 15.05
N ASN A 70 -13.46 9.56 13.94
CA ASN A 70 -12.29 9.02 13.26
C ASN A 70 -11.13 10.02 13.24
N THR A 71 -11.16 11.05 14.09
CA THR A 71 -9.98 11.88 14.32
C THR A 71 -8.78 11.00 14.63
N ASN A 72 -7.63 11.31 14.03
CA ASN A 72 -6.35 10.65 14.29
C ASN A 72 -6.30 9.15 13.96
N CYS A 73 -7.15 8.66 13.06
CA CYS A 73 -7.15 7.25 12.69
C CYS A 73 -5.85 6.76 11.99
N TRP A 74 -5.02 7.69 11.51
CA TRP A 74 -3.71 7.43 10.90
C TRP A 74 -2.57 7.28 11.90
N GLU A 75 -2.74 7.67 13.17
CA GLU A 75 -1.68 7.63 14.19
C GLU A 75 -1.06 6.24 14.34
N PRO A 76 -1.82 5.14 14.49
CA PRO A 76 -1.22 3.82 14.67
C PRO A 76 -0.35 3.38 13.48
N ALA A 77 -0.74 3.77 12.26
CA ALA A 77 0.02 3.45 11.05
C ALA A 77 1.33 4.27 10.98
N LEU A 78 1.27 5.55 11.32
CA LEU A 78 2.45 6.42 11.35
C LEU A 78 3.41 6.02 12.48
N GLU A 79 2.90 5.76 13.67
CA GLU A 79 3.67 5.30 14.81
C GLU A 79 4.42 4.01 14.48
N TYR A 80 3.75 3.02 13.88
CA TYR A 80 4.40 1.79 13.46
C TYR A 80 5.53 2.01 12.46
N ILE A 81 5.33 2.87 11.44
CA ILE A 81 6.38 3.19 10.46
C ILE A 81 7.56 3.88 11.14
N ASN A 82 7.29 4.89 11.97
CA ASN A 82 8.34 5.61 12.70
C ASN A 82 9.10 4.69 13.65
N GLU A 83 8.43 3.75 14.32
CA GLU A 83 9.05 2.75 15.18
C GLU A 83 10.02 1.86 14.38
N GLN A 84 9.67 1.46 13.15
CA GLN A 84 10.59 0.68 12.31
C GLN A 84 11.80 1.52 11.87
N TYR A 85 11.61 2.81 11.57
CA TYR A 85 12.73 3.71 11.27
C TYR A 85 13.63 3.94 12.48
N GLU A 86 13.05 4.07 13.67
CA GLU A 86 13.80 4.22 14.92
C GLU A 86 14.63 2.97 15.23
N LYS A 87 14.05 1.77 15.09
CA LYS A 87 14.78 0.50 15.25
C LYS A 87 15.99 0.43 14.33
N TYR A 88 15.79 0.77 13.05
CA TYR A 88 16.89 0.79 12.08
C TYR A 88 17.96 1.83 12.43
N LEU A 89 17.56 3.02 12.91
CA LEU A 89 18.49 4.08 13.31
C LEU A 89 19.34 3.68 14.52
N ILE A 90 18.75 3.03 15.51
CA ILE A 90 19.46 2.54 16.71
C ILE A 90 20.51 1.50 16.30
N GLU A 91 20.15 0.56 15.42
CA GLU A 91 21.09 -0.44 14.90
C GLU A 91 22.22 0.19 14.06
N GLU A 92 21.92 1.23 13.27
CA GLU A 92 22.92 1.98 12.50
C GLU A 92 23.90 2.75 13.41
N GLN A 93 23.40 3.34 14.51
CA GLN A 93 24.20 4.12 15.45
C GLN A 93 24.97 3.28 16.47
N GLY A 94 24.58 2.02 16.67
CA GLY A 94 25.21 1.10 17.62
C GLY A 94 26.72 0.95 17.42
N ALA A 95 27.45 0.79 18.53
CA ALA A 95 28.91 0.62 18.52
C ALA A 95 29.33 -0.76 17.98
N GLU A 96 28.59 -1.81 18.36
CA GLU A 96 28.78 -3.18 17.84
C GLU A 96 27.88 -3.38 16.61
N ARG A 97 28.35 -2.91 15.46
CA ARG A 97 27.61 -3.06 14.20
C ARG A 97 27.71 -4.50 13.72
N THR A 98 26.57 -5.19 13.61
CA THR A 98 26.51 -6.42 12.82
C THR A 98 26.79 -6.09 11.36
N ARG A 99 27.44 -7.02 10.65
CA ARG A 99 27.78 -6.83 9.21
C ARG A 99 26.53 -6.66 8.33
N TRP A 100 25.39 -7.20 8.77
CA TRP A 100 24.12 -7.18 8.06
C TRP A 100 23.03 -6.70 9.03
N ILE A 101 22.46 -5.53 8.76
CA ILE A 101 21.32 -4.96 9.50
C ILE A 101 20.05 -5.57 8.90
N HIS A 102 19.14 -6.05 9.74
CA HIS A 102 17.87 -6.59 9.27
C HIS A 102 16.91 -5.44 8.95
N ASP A 103 16.58 -5.26 7.67
CA ASP A 103 15.68 -4.18 7.26
C ASP A 103 14.21 -4.51 7.57
N THR A 104 13.67 -3.90 8.61
CA THR A 104 12.26 -4.00 9.02
C THR A 104 11.41 -2.81 8.54
N ARG A 105 12.00 -1.86 7.81
CA ARG A 105 11.33 -0.63 7.39
C ARG A 105 10.21 -0.94 6.40
N VAL A 106 9.17 -0.11 6.41
CA VAL A 106 8.06 -0.25 5.47
C VAL A 106 8.45 0.38 4.13
N HIS A 107 8.69 -0.45 3.11
CA HIS A 107 9.09 0.04 1.78
C HIS A 107 7.93 0.59 0.94
N CYS A 108 6.73 0.04 1.14
CA CYS A 108 5.53 0.43 0.40
C CYS A 108 4.26 0.28 1.24
N CYS A 109 3.36 1.25 1.09
CA CYS A 109 2.03 1.27 1.65
C CYS A 109 0.97 1.15 0.55
N LEU A 110 0.25 0.02 0.52
CA LEU A 110 -0.92 -0.14 -0.33
C LEU A 110 -2.12 0.52 0.33
N TYR A 111 -2.64 1.58 -0.28
CA TYR A 111 -3.77 2.33 0.25
C TYR A 111 -5.06 1.94 -0.46
N PHE A 112 -5.99 1.32 0.27
CA PHE A 112 -7.26 0.84 -0.28
C PHE A 112 -8.32 1.93 -0.24
N ILE A 113 -8.76 2.34 -1.41
CA ILE A 113 -9.83 3.31 -1.62
C ILE A 113 -11.15 2.54 -1.81
N PRO A 114 -12.23 2.89 -1.09
CA PRO A 114 -13.53 2.29 -1.29
C PRO A 114 -14.08 2.63 -2.69
N PRO A 115 -14.76 1.70 -3.37
CA PRO A 115 -15.34 1.93 -4.70
C PRO A 115 -16.66 2.72 -4.59
N THR A 116 -16.58 4.00 -4.24
CA THR A 116 -17.76 4.88 -4.10
C THR A 116 -18.24 5.45 -5.44
N GLY A 117 -17.39 5.48 -6.47
CA GLY A 117 -17.70 6.05 -7.78
C GLY A 117 -17.62 7.58 -7.87
N HIS A 118 -17.34 8.27 -6.77
CA HIS A 118 -17.24 9.73 -6.72
C HIS A 118 -15.78 10.21 -6.77
N GLY A 119 -15.20 10.56 -5.63
CA GLY A 119 -13.81 10.99 -5.48
C GLY A 119 -13.24 10.52 -4.14
N LEU A 120 -12.13 11.11 -3.72
CA LEU A 120 -11.54 10.80 -2.42
C LEU A 120 -12.38 11.40 -1.30
N ARG A 121 -12.61 10.62 -0.24
CA ARG A 121 -13.30 11.14 0.94
C ARG A 121 -12.36 12.06 1.72
N PRO A 122 -12.88 13.06 2.46
CA PRO A 122 -12.05 13.95 3.29
C PRO A 122 -11.13 13.19 4.25
N LEU A 123 -11.64 12.13 4.87
CA LEU A 123 -10.84 11.25 5.73
C LEU A 123 -9.68 10.60 4.98
N ASP A 124 -9.92 10.15 3.75
CA ASP A 124 -8.88 9.51 2.94
C ASP A 124 -7.82 10.52 2.50
N LEU A 125 -8.22 11.76 2.19
CA LEU A 125 -7.32 12.86 1.86
C LEU A 125 -6.38 13.18 3.03
N GLU A 126 -6.92 13.29 4.24
CA GLU A 126 -6.13 13.58 5.44
C GLU A 126 -5.10 12.48 5.73
N VAL A 127 -5.51 11.22 5.68
CA VAL A 127 -4.62 10.07 5.88
C VAL A 127 -3.51 10.04 4.82
N LEU A 128 -3.84 10.21 3.55
CA LEU A 128 -2.87 10.25 2.45
C LEU A 128 -1.91 11.44 2.57
N GLN A 129 -2.41 12.61 2.98
CA GLN A 129 -1.60 13.80 3.18
C GLN A 129 -0.57 13.63 4.32
N ARG A 130 -0.89 12.84 5.34
CA ARG A 130 0.07 12.51 6.41
C ARG A 130 1.06 11.43 5.99
N LEU A 131 0.59 10.38 5.32
CA LEU A 131 1.42 9.20 4.98
C LEU A 131 2.41 9.44 3.84
N HIS A 132 2.07 10.26 2.82
CA HIS A 132 2.88 10.33 1.60
C HIS A 132 4.29 10.89 1.80
N ASN A 133 4.51 11.64 2.89
CA ASN A 133 5.83 12.15 3.26
C ASN A 133 6.71 11.09 3.94
N VAL A 134 6.09 10.06 4.52
CA VAL A 134 6.75 9.08 5.38
C VAL A 134 6.97 7.75 4.66
N VAL A 135 6.14 7.39 3.69
CA VAL A 135 6.23 6.10 2.98
C VAL A 135 5.78 6.23 1.53
N ASN A 136 6.31 5.35 0.65
CA ASN A 136 5.82 5.22 -0.73
C ASN A 136 4.38 4.70 -0.73
N ILE A 137 3.44 5.49 -1.23
CA ILE A 137 2.02 5.11 -1.30
C ILE A 137 1.66 4.64 -2.71
N ILE A 138 0.99 3.50 -2.79
CA ILE A 138 0.33 3.01 -4.00
C ILE A 138 -1.18 2.93 -3.73
N PRO A 139 -1.98 3.84 -4.30
CA PRO A 139 -3.43 3.81 -4.12
C PRO A 139 -4.07 2.74 -5.02
N VAL A 140 -5.02 2.02 -4.43
CA VAL A 140 -5.67 0.86 -5.02
C VAL A 140 -7.17 0.99 -4.77
N ILE A 141 -7.99 0.92 -5.82
CA ILE A 141 -9.44 0.85 -5.70
C ILE A 141 -9.80 -0.59 -5.35
N ALA A 142 -10.38 -0.76 -4.16
CA ALA A 142 -10.81 -2.05 -3.64
C ALA A 142 -12.12 -2.51 -4.29
N LYS A 143 -12.33 -3.84 -4.35
CA LYS A 143 -13.59 -4.45 -4.85
C LYS A 143 -14.03 -3.84 -6.18
N ALA A 144 -13.10 -3.69 -7.13
CA ALA A 144 -13.37 -3.02 -8.40
C ALA A 144 -14.46 -3.70 -9.24
N ASP A 145 -14.85 -4.94 -8.91
CA ASP A 145 -15.98 -5.64 -9.50
C ASP A 145 -17.36 -5.03 -9.19
N THR A 146 -17.44 -4.06 -8.28
CA THR A 146 -18.67 -3.32 -7.98
C THR A 146 -18.92 -2.13 -8.92
N LEU A 147 -17.93 -1.74 -9.72
CA LEU A 147 -18.02 -0.61 -10.65
C LEU A 147 -18.02 -1.11 -12.09
N THR A 148 -18.81 -0.48 -12.94
CA THR A 148 -18.72 -0.68 -14.38
C THR A 148 -17.41 -0.10 -14.94
N LEU A 149 -17.04 -0.47 -16.17
CA LEU A 149 -15.81 0.02 -16.79
C LEU A 149 -15.79 1.54 -16.94
N ASP A 150 -16.95 2.15 -17.24
CA ASP A 150 -17.10 3.59 -17.42
C ASP A 150 -17.02 4.32 -16.08
N GLU A 151 -17.74 3.84 -15.06
CA GLU A 151 -17.67 4.38 -13.70
C GLU A 151 -16.26 4.28 -13.13
N ARG A 152 -15.56 3.19 -13.40
CA ARG A 152 -14.17 2.99 -12.99
C ARG A 152 -13.24 4.04 -13.61
N GLN A 153 -13.41 4.35 -14.89
CA GLN A 153 -12.60 5.35 -15.58
C GLN A 153 -12.84 6.76 -15.02
N GLU A 154 -14.11 7.13 -14.83
CA GLU A 154 -14.45 8.43 -14.24
C GLU A 154 -13.97 8.55 -12.79
N PHE A 155 -14.13 7.48 -12.00
CA PHE A 155 -13.67 7.43 -10.62
C PHE A 155 -12.14 7.58 -10.52
N LYS A 156 -11.38 6.92 -11.40
CA LYS A 156 -9.92 7.09 -11.48
C LYS A 156 -9.53 8.53 -11.78
N LYS A 157 -10.21 9.16 -12.76
CA LYS A 157 -9.96 10.54 -13.15
C LYS A 157 -10.23 11.50 -11.98
N ASN A 158 -11.32 11.30 -11.24
CA ASN A 158 -11.64 12.11 -10.07
C ASN A 158 -10.60 11.94 -8.96
N ILE A 159 -10.19 10.71 -8.66
CA ILE A 159 -9.12 10.46 -7.67
C ILE A 159 -7.81 11.13 -8.10
N GLN A 160 -7.42 11.02 -9.37
CA GLN A 160 -6.20 11.68 -9.87
C GLN A 160 -6.28 13.21 -9.75
N GLN A 161 -7.44 13.81 -10.03
CA GLN A 161 -7.66 15.24 -9.83
C GLN A 161 -7.56 15.62 -8.35
N ASP A 162 -8.15 14.84 -7.45
CA ASP A 162 -8.11 15.11 -6.02
C ASP A 162 -6.68 14.99 -5.45
N LEU A 163 -5.92 13.98 -5.88
CA LEU A 163 -4.50 13.82 -5.52
C LEU A 163 -3.66 15.02 -6.01
N ALA A 164 -3.90 15.47 -7.25
CA ALA A 164 -3.19 16.62 -7.82
C ALA A 164 -3.53 17.94 -7.09
N ARG A 165 -4.82 18.17 -6.79
CA ARG A 165 -5.29 19.36 -6.05
C ARG A 165 -4.65 19.47 -4.67
N HIS A 166 -4.53 18.35 -3.95
CA HIS A 166 -3.95 18.29 -2.61
C HIS A 166 -2.43 18.06 -2.61
N ARG A 167 -1.79 18.03 -3.79
CA ARG A 167 -0.35 17.81 -3.98
C ARG A 167 0.17 16.53 -3.31
N ILE A 168 -0.64 15.48 -3.30
CA ILE A 168 -0.29 14.20 -2.69
C ILE A 168 0.58 13.41 -3.69
N GLY A 169 1.82 13.14 -3.29
CA GLY A 169 2.75 12.33 -4.07
C GLY A 169 2.45 10.84 -3.94
N VAL A 170 2.11 10.18 -5.04
CA VAL A 170 1.93 8.72 -5.10
C VAL A 170 3.03 8.08 -5.94
N TYR A 171 3.39 6.85 -5.63
CA TYR A 171 4.41 6.09 -6.35
C TYR A 171 3.85 5.56 -7.69
N PRO A 172 4.61 5.63 -8.81
CA PRO A 172 5.97 6.17 -8.95
C PRO A 172 6.02 7.72 -9.06
N LEU A 173 6.93 8.36 -8.33
CA LEU A 173 7.09 9.82 -8.32
C LEU A 173 7.96 10.30 -9.48
N ALA A 174 7.44 11.21 -10.32
CA ALA A 174 8.14 11.71 -11.52
C ALA A 174 9.52 12.32 -11.24
N LYS A 175 9.70 12.92 -10.05
CA LYS A 175 10.96 13.54 -9.61
C LYS A 175 12.10 12.56 -9.37
N TYR A 176 11.82 11.27 -9.22
CA TYR A 176 12.82 10.24 -8.92
C TYR A 176 12.95 9.21 -10.03
N ASP A 177 12.45 9.52 -11.23
CA ASP A 177 12.61 8.61 -12.37
C ASP A 177 14.06 8.54 -12.83
N HIS A 178 14.55 7.32 -12.97
CA HIS A 178 15.72 7.06 -13.79
C HIS A 178 15.37 7.32 -15.27
N PRO A 179 16.29 7.91 -16.05
CA PRO A 179 16.05 8.24 -17.47
C PRO A 179 15.59 7.04 -18.31
N ASP A 180 16.14 5.86 -18.01
CA ASP A 180 15.84 4.61 -18.72
C ASP A 180 14.44 4.07 -18.40
N ASP A 181 13.87 4.47 -17.27
CA ASP A 181 12.61 3.95 -16.72
C ASP A 181 11.40 4.86 -16.97
N TYR A 182 11.62 6.04 -17.55
CA TYR A 182 10.62 7.10 -17.68
C TYR A 182 9.33 6.62 -18.37
N GLY A 183 9.44 5.92 -19.50
CA GLY A 183 8.26 5.44 -20.26
C GLY A 183 7.42 4.39 -19.51
N VAL A 184 8.09 3.52 -18.76
CA VAL A 184 7.40 2.49 -17.95
C VAL A 184 6.73 3.14 -16.75
N ASN A 185 7.40 4.07 -16.08
CA ASN A 185 6.85 4.77 -14.92
C ASN A 185 5.69 5.70 -15.31
N GLU A 186 5.76 6.34 -16.48
CA GLU A 186 4.63 7.10 -17.03
C GLU A 186 3.41 6.21 -17.28
N SER A 187 3.62 5.00 -17.80
CA SER A 187 2.54 4.03 -18.02
C SER A 187 1.86 3.63 -16.70
N TYR A 188 2.64 3.38 -15.64
CA TYR A 188 2.08 3.09 -14.32
C TYR A 188 1.34 4.28 -13.72
N ARG A 189 1.87 5.51 -13.84
CA ARG A 189 1.18 6.72 -13.36
C ARG A 189 -0.20 6.90 -13.98
N LYS A 190 -0.34 6.62 -15.28
CA LYS A 190 -1.63 6.68 -15.98
C LYS A 190 -2.62 5.63 -15.46
N MET A 191 -2.13 4.48 -15.00
CA MET A 191 -2.97 3.40 -14.45
C MET A 191 -3.38 3.63 -13.00
N VAL A 192 -2.57 4.32 -12.20
CA VAL A 192 -2.82 4.60 -10.78
C VAL A 192 -4.03 5.54 -10.64
N PRO A 193 -5.03 5.24 -9.78
CA PRO A 193 -5.08 4.10 -8.84
C PRO A 193 -5.47 2.77 -9.51
N PHE A 194 -4.82 1.67 -9.11
CA PHE A 194 -5.09 0.34 -9.67
C PHE A 194 -6.45 -0.18 -9.20
N ALA A 195 -7.27 -0.65 -10.13
CA ALA A 195 -8.57 -1.23 -9.84
C ALA A 195 -8.44 -2.76 -9.69
N VAL A 196 -8.52 -3.25 -8.45
CA VAL A 196 -8.23 -4.65 -8.14
C VAL A 196 -9.43 -5.38 -7.55
N VAL A 197 -9.41 -6.69 -7.77
CA VAL A 197 -10.34 -7.64 -7.18
C VAL A 197 -9.49 -8.71 -6.50
N GLY A 198 -9.74 -8.99 -5.22
CA GLY A 198 -9.10 -10.08 -4.50
C GLY A 198 -10.03 -11.29 -4.46
N SER A 199 -9.47 -12.49 -4.61
CA SER A 199 -10.16 -13.76 -4.35
C SER A 199 -9.20 -14.82 -3.83
N GLU A 200 -9.68 -15.66 -2.92
CA GLU A 200 -9.00 -16.86 -2.44
C GLU A 200 -9.59 -18.13 -3.07
N GLN A 201 -10.70 -18.01 -3.80
CA GLN A 201 -11.38 -19.14 -4.42
C GLN A 201 -10.78 -19.45 -5.79
N ILE A 202 -10.54 -20.72 -6.02
CA ILE A 202 -10.06 -21.23 -7.30
C ILE A 202 -11.23 -21.87 -8.03
N HIS A 203 -11.43 -21.46 -9.28
CA HIS A 203 -12.49 -21.93 -10.16
C HIS A 203 -11.88 -22.57 -11.41
N ASN A 204 -12.54 -23.58 -11.96
CA ASN A 204 -12.11 -24.20 -13.21
C ASN A 204 -12.81 -23.52 -14.40
N VAL A 205 -12.05 -22.81 -15.22
CA VAL A 205 -12.53 -22.17 -16.46
C VAL A 205 -11.81 -22.79 -17.63
N SER A 206 -12.55 -23.46 -18.51
CA SER A 206 -11.99 -24.08 -19.73
C SER A 206 -10.81 -25.02 -19.47
N GLY A 207 -10.87 -25.78 -18.37
CA GLY A 207 -9.82 -26.73 -17.97
C GLY A 207 -8.63 -26.10 -17.22
N ARG A 208 -8.63 -24.78 -16.98
CA ARG A 208 -7.60 -24.09 -16.22
C ARG A 208 -8.14 -23.67 -14.86
N MET A 209 -7.37 -23.98 -13.82
CA MET A 209 -7.63 -23.52 -12.46
C MET A 209 -7.20 -22.06 -12.33
N VAL A 210 -8.15 -21.15 -12.17
CA VAL A 210 -7.93 -19.71 -12.09
C VAL A 210 -8.47 -19.15 -10.79
N LEU A 211 -7.79 -18.17 -10.23
CA LEU A 211 -8.31 -17.40 -9.10
C LEU A 211 -9.43 -16.49 -9.60
N GLY A 212 -10.60 -16.61 -8.98
CA GLY A 212 -11.77 -15.89 -9.44
C GLY A 212 -12.78 -15.65 -8.35
N ARG A 213 -13.56 -14.58 -8.50
CA ARG A 213 -14.68 -14.26 -7.62
C ARG A 213 -15.97 -14.54 -8.36
N GLN A 214 -16.80 -15.43 -7.82
CA GLN A 214 -18.09 -15.76 -8.39
C GLN A 214 -19.16 -14.78 -7.88
N ASN A 215 -19.72 -14.01 -8.79
CA ASN A 215 -20.85 -13.12 -8.53
C ASN A 215 -22.11 -13.70 -9.20
N GLY A 216 -23.31 -13.20 -8.84
CA GLY A 216 -24.58 -13.71 -9.39
C GLY A 216 -24.72 -13.60 -10.91
N TRP A 217 -23.93 -12.72 -11.55
CA TRP A 217 -23.91 -12.46 -12.98
C TRP A 217 -22.70 -13.06 -13.71
N GLY A 218 -21.76 -13.72 -13.03
CA GLY A 218 -20.61 -14.34 -13.69
C GLY A 218 -19.39 -14.49 -12.80
N LEU A 219 -18.32 -15.04 -13.38
CA LEU A 219 -17.05 -15.27 -12.72
C LEU A 219 -16.04 -14.18 -13.13
N VAL A 220 -15.60 -13.39 -12.17
CA VAL A 220 -14.54 -12.40 -12.36
C VAL A 220 -13.20 -13.07 -12.12
N GLN A 221 -12.44 -13.30 -13.19
CA GLN A 221 -11.08 -13.82 -13.10
C GLN A 221 -10.13 -12.72 -12.63
N VAL A 222 -9.37 -12.97 -11.56
CA VAL A 222 -8.52 -11.97 -10.92
C VAL A 222 -7.21 -11.74 -11.67
N GLU A 223 -6.71 -12.72 -12.40
CA GLU A 223 -5.45 -12.59 -13.13
C GLU A 223 -5.63 -12.09 -14.57
N ASP A 224 -6.87 -11.97 -15.03
CA ASP A 224 -7.20 -11.54 -16.38
C ASP A 224 -7.19 -9.99 -16.47
N PRO A 225 -6.31 -9.40 -17.31
CA PRO A 225 -6.24 -7.95 -17.51
C PRO A 225 -7.53 -7.32 -18.04
N SER A 226 -8.39 -8.10 -18.69
CA SER A 226 -9.68 -7.61 -19.18
C SER A 226 -10.67 -7.35 -18.05
N HIS A 227 -10.55 -8.07 -16.93
CA HIS A 227 -11.43 -7.97 -15.77
C HIS A 227 -10.90 -7.01 -14.71
N CYS A 228 -9.62 -7.12 -14.35
CA CYS A 228 -9.03 -6.24 -13.34
C CYS A 228 -7.53 -6.01 -13.55
N GLU A 229 -7.02 -4.97 -12.90
CA GLU A 229 -5.64 -4.52 -13.04
C GLU A 229 -4.72 -5.15 -11.99
N PHE A 230 -5.16 -6.22 -11.33
CA PHE A 230 -4.38 -6.93 -10.32
C PHE A 230 -3.06 -7.45 -10.89
N HIS A 231 -3.06 -7.93 -12.13
CA HIS A 231 -1.84 -8.35 -12.82
C HIS A 231 -0.78 -7.23 -12.87
N HIS A 232 -1.20 -5.99 -13.15
CA HIS A 232 -0.31 -4.84 -13.20
C HIS A 232 0.23 -4.47 -11.81
N LEU A 233 -0.63 -4.49 -10.78
CA LEU A 233 -0.22 -4.26 -9.40
C LEU A 233 0.82 -5.30 -8.94
N ARG A 234 0.59 -6.59 -9.22
CA ARG A 234 1.52 -7.67 -8.85
C ARG A 234 2.87 -7.50 -9.53
N ASN A 235 2.87 -7.21 -10.84
CA ASN A 235 4.12 -7.02 -11.59
C ASN A 235 4.90 -5.81 -11.08
N LEU A 236 4.22 -4.72 -10.72
CA LEU A 236 4.86 -3.55 -10.12
C LEU A 236 5.52 -3.92 -8.79
N LEU A 237 4.78 -4.55 -7.86
CA LEU A 237 5.26 -4.83 -6.50
C LEU A 237 6.35 -5.90 -6.43
N ILE A 238 6.19 -7.01 -7.15
CA ILE A 238 7.04 -8.19 -6.96
C ILE A 238 8.14 -8.27 -8.02
N ARG A 239 7.83 -7.93 -9.28
CA ARG A 239 8.73 -8.23 -10.41
C ARG A 239 9.62 -7.06 -10.82
N ASN A 240 9.03 -5.87 -10.94
CA ASN A 240 9.70 -4.78 -11.66
C ASN A 240 10.28 -3.73 -10.71
N ARG A 241 9.57 -3.34 -9.66
CA ARG A 241 9.86 -2.12 -8.90
C ARG A 241 10.14 -2.32 -7.41
N MET A 242 10.33 -3.57 -6.97
CA MET A 242 10.66 -3.85 -5.56
C MET A 242 11.93 -3.12 -5.12
N GLN A 243 13.00 -3.22 -5.91
CA GLN A 243 14.29 -2.61 -5.60
C GLN A 243 14.20 -1.07 -5.54
N ASP A 244 13.51 -0.47 -6.51
CA ASP A 244 13.28 0.99 -6.56
C ASP A 244 12.50 1.46 -5.31
N LEU A 245 11.46 0.73 -4.88
CA LEU A 245 10.74 1.05 -3.64
C LEU A 245 11.66 1.03 -2.40
N ILE A 246 12.58 0.07 -2.33
CA ILE A 246 13.55 -0.04 -1.23
C ILE A 246 14.52 1.15 -1.27
N GLU A 247 15.06 1.48 -2.44
CA GLU A 247 16.00 2.58 -2.63
C GLU A 247 15.37 3.94 -2.31
N LEU A 248 14.16 4.21 -2.79
CA LEU A 248 13.42 5.43 -2.46
C LEU A 248 13.11 5.53 -0.96
N THR A 249 12.77 4.41 -0.33
CA THR A 249 12.54 4.37 1.12
C THR A 249 13.81 4.76 1.87
N SER A 250 14.96 4.23 1.47
CA SER A 250 16.23 4.56 2.12
C SER A 250 16.66 6.00 1.85
N ALA A 251 16.69 6.42 0.59
CA ALA A 251 17.26 7.69 0.16
C ALA A 251 16.41 8.92 0.49
N ILE A 252 15.09 8.75 0.59
CA ILE A 252 14.16 9.88 0.77
C ILE A 252 13.50 9.81 2.14
N HIS A 253 12.73 8.75 2.40
CA HIS A 253 11.88 8.68 3.59
C HIS A 253 12.70 8.48 4.87
N TYR A 254 13.59 7.49 4.87
CA TYR A 254 14.48 7.22 6.00
C TYR A 254 15.46 8.38 6.22
N GLU A 255 16.10 8.91 5.18
CA GLU A 255 16.99 10.08 5.33
C GLU A 255 16.27 11.34 5.83
N ALA A 256 15.01 11.57 5.44
CA ALA A 256 14.22 12.66 5.99
C ALA A 256 13.93 12.46 7.49
N PHE A 257 13.58 11.24 7.89
CA PHE A 257 13.38 10.88 9.29
C PHE A 257 14.69 11.02 10.10
N ARG A 258 15.79 10.46 9.59
CA ARG A 258 17.12 10.50 10.20
C ARG A 258 17.61 11.93 10.41
N ARG A 259 17.48 12.79 9.40
CA ARG A 259 17.81 14.22 9.54
C ARG A 259 17.01 14.89 10.66
N ARG A 260 15.70 14.66 10.71
CA ARG A 260 14.83 15.21 11.76
C ARG A 260 15.27 14.75 13.16
N ARG A 261 15.51 13.44 13.33
CA ARG A 261 15.96 12.86 14.62
C ARG A 261 17.33 13.37 15.09
N LEU A 262 18.28 13.50 14.17
CA LEU A 262 19.61 14.02 14.50
C LEU A 262 19.55 15.51 14.90
N MET A 263 18.69 16.30 14.25
CA MET A 263 18.46 17.70 14.64
C MET A 263 17.83 17.81 16.03
N GLU A 264 16.85 16.96 16.34
CA GLU A 264 16.22 16.86 17.67
C GLU A 264 17.25 16.50 18.75
N THR A 265 18.13 15.52 18.46
CA THR A 265 19.14 15.04 19.41
C THR A 265 20.27 16.05 19.63
N ASN A 266 20.65 16.79 18.59
CA ASN A 266 21.68 17.83 18.65
C ASN A 266 21.18 19.16 19.24
N GLY A 267 19.91 19.24 19.68
CA GLY A 267 19.35 20.44 20.31
C GLY A 267 19.19 21.64 19.37
N MET A 268 19.33 21.46 18.06
CA MET A 268 19.08 22.50 17.06
C MET A 268 17.61 22.47 16.67
N ILE A 269 16.75 23.04 17.52
CA ILE A 269 15.39 23.40 17.14
C ILE A 269 15.50 24.61 16.19
N ASP A 270 15.55 24.35 14.89
CA ASP A 270 15.28 25.37 13.89
C ASP A 270 13.78 25.71 13.94
N MET A 271 13.46 26.77 14.69
CA MET A 271 12.21 27.53 14.64
C MET A 271 12.04 28.22 13.28
N CYS A 272 12.18 27.50 12.16
CA CYS A 272 12.17 28.09 10.82
C CYS A 272 11.24 27.40 9.80
N SER A 273 10.31 26.53 10.22
CA SER A 273 9.35 25.89 9.29
C SER A 273 7.87 26.08 9.63
N LEU A 274 7.52 27.09 10.44
CA LEU A 274 6.11 27.43 10.72
C LEU A 274 5.61 28.73 10.05
N ASN A 275 6.39 29.40 9.19
CA ASN A 275 6.00 30.70 8.59
C ASN A 275 6.03 30.78 7.05
N GLU A 276 5.69 29.71 6.33
CA GLU A 276 5.44 29.79 4.86
C GLU A 276 4.08 29.21 4.42
N SER A 277 3.03 29.49 5.19
CA SER A 277 1.66 29.30 4.69
C SER A 277 0.68 30.35 5.19
N HIS A 278 1.08 31.61 5.18
CA HIS A 278 0.18 32.75 5.09
C HIS A 278 0.86 33.86 4.29
N ILE A 279 0.61 33.86 2.98
CA ILE A 279 0.23 34.98 2.10
C ILE A 279 -0.13 34.36 0.74
#